data_AF-A0A7K3EKB6-F1
#
_entry.id   AF-A0A7K3EKB6-F1
#
_cell.length_a   1.000
_cell.length_b   1.000
_cell.length_c   1.000
_cell.angle_alpha   90.00
_cell.angle_beta   90.00
_cell.angle_gamma   90.00
#
_symmetry.space_group_name_H-M   'P 1'
#
loop_
_entity.id
_entity.type
_entity.pdbx_description
1 polymer ?
#
loop_
_entity_poly.entity_id
_entity_poly.type
_entity_poly.pdbx_seq_one_letter_code
_entity_poly.pdbx_strand_id
1 'polypeptide(L)'
;MYEAIRSKSVHSTAAGTTSDFPHRSREEELDIQLAGHLAALLAVTDELRALTPAADLDAAAGRLAEQVTRLRAGRAPVRVP
;
A
#
# COMPACT_ATOMS: atom_id res chain seq x y z
N MET A 1 -23.58 55.39 -8.32
CA MET A 1 -22.45 54.71 -7.68
C MET A 1 -22.76 53.23 -7.63
N TYR A 2 -21.89 52.37 -8.17
CA TYR A 2 -22.03 50.93 -8.08
C TYR A 2 -21.40 50.48 -6.75
N GLU A 3 -22.20 49.96 -5.84
CA GLU A 3 -21.68 49.28 -4.66
C GLU A 3 -21.18 47.89 -5.08
N ALA A 4 -19.95 47.55 -4.72
CA ALA A 4 -19.41 46.23 -4.95
C ALA A 4 -20.11 45.21 -4.03
N ILE A 5 -20.59 44.10 -4.59
CA ILE A 5 -21.11 42.97 -3.83
C ILE A 5 -20.03 42.50 -2.87
N ARG A 6 -20.26 42.65 -1.56
CA ARG A 6 -19.44 42.02 -0.52
C ARG A 6 -19.74 40.52 -0.56
N SER A 7 -19.12 39.80 -1.49
CA SER A 7 -19.18 38.35 -1.51
C SER A 7 -18.69 37.86 -0.15
N LYS A 8 -19.53 37.09 0.56
CA LYS A 8 -19.09 36.35 1.74
C LYS A 8 -17.88 35.52 1.29
N SER A 9 -16.73 35.77 1.90
CA SER A 9 -15.58 34.89 1.74
C SER A 9 -16.04 33.47 2.05
N VAL A 10 -16.04 32.61 1.03
CA VAL A 10 -16.30 31.17 1.18
C VAL A 10 -15.16 30.46 1.93
N HIS A 11 -14.21 31.21 2.48
CA HIS A 11 -13.13 30.71 3.33
C HIS A 11 -13.53 30.74 4.80
N SER A 12 -14.82 30.53 5.11
CA SER A 12 -15.19 30.02 6.42
C SER A 12 -14.86 28.53 6.42
N THR A 13 -13.60 28.22 6.74
CA THR A 13 -13.17 26.87 7.10
C THR A 13 -14.21 26.31 8.06
N ALA A 14 -14.93 25.28 7.61
CA ALA A 14 -15.97 24.64 8.39
C ALA A 14 -15.34 24.17 9.71
N ALA A 15 -15.55 24.95 10.77
CA ALA A 15 -15.52 24.45 12.12
C ALA A 15 -16.66 23.42 12.20
N GLY A 16 -16.34 22.13 12.06
CA GLY A 16 -17.32 21.07 12.33
C GLY A 16 -17.42 19.92 11.32
N THR A 17 -16.49 19.75 10.39
CA THR A 17 -16.16 18.38 9.98
C THR A 17 -14.94 18.00 10.76
N THR A 18 -14.99 16.89 11.48
CA THR A 18 -13.79 16.16 11.88
C THR A 18 -12.83 16.26 10.72
N SER A 19 -11.71 16.96 10.90
CA SER A 19 -10.60 16.81 9.98
C SER A 19 -10.32 15.31 10.07
N ASP A 20 -10.80 14.54 9.09
CA ASP A 20 -10.47 13.15 8.87
C ASP A 20 -8.97 13.15 8.57
N PHE A 21 -8.18 13.31 9.64
CA PHE A 21 -6.78 13.04 9.62
C PHE A 21 -6.66 11.60 9.16
N PRO A 22 -5.78 11.30 8.18
CA PRO A 22 -5.64 9.94 7.71
C PRO A 22 -5.41 9.04 8.93
N HIS A 23 -6.27 8.02 9.10
CA HIS A 23 -6.20 7.08 10.21
C HIS A 23 -4.87 6.31 10.26
N ARG A 24 -4.09 6.39 9.17
CA ARG A 24 -2.77 5.81 9.02
C ARG A 24 -1.74 6.89 8.70
N SER A 25 -0.56 6.70 9.27
CA SER A 25 0.62 7.42 8.85
C SER A 25 0.95 7.12 7.39
N ARG A 26 1.65 8.05 6.74
CA ARG A 26 2.13 7.86 5.38
C ARG A 26 3.07 6.65 5.25
N GLU A 27 3.86 6.37 6.29
CA GLU A 27 4.75 5.21 6.35
C GLU A 27 3.95 3.91 6.31
N GLU A 28 2.91 3.78 7.13
CA GLU A 28 2.01 2.61 7.10
C GLU A 28 1.37 2.41 5.73
N GLU A 29 0.94 3.48 5.04
CA GLU A 29 0.40 3.36 3.69
C GLU A 29 1.45 2.90 2.67
N LEU A 30 2.69 3.36 2.78
CA LEU A 30 3.78 2.91 1.93
C LEU A 30 4.13 1.44 2.19
N ASP A 31 4.10 1.00 3.44
CA ASP A 31 4.32 -0.41 3.81
C ASP A 31 3.22 -1.31 3.25
N ILE A 32 1.95 -0.87 3.33
CA ILE A 32 0.81 -1.58 2.72
C ILE A 32 1.00 -1.70 1.21
N GLN A 33 1.35 -0.59 0.54
CA GLN A 33 1.60 -0.60 -0.91
C GLN A 33 2.76 -1.52 -1.26
N LEU A 34 3.89 -1.40 -0.58
CA LEU A 34 5.07 -2.23 -0.83
C LEU A 34 4.76 -3.72 -0.61
N ALA A 35 4.02 -4.05 0.46
CA ALA A 35 3.57 -5.41 0.71
C ALA A 35 2.69 -5.94 -0.43
N GLY A 36 1.83 -5.09 -1.02
CA GLY A 36 1.03 -5.43 -2.20
C GLY A 36 1.88 -5.74 -3.43
N HIS A 37 2.85 -4.88 -3.75
CA HIS A 37 3.73 -5.07 -4.91
C HIS A 37 4.62 -6.32 -4.76
N LEU A 38 5.18 -6.54 -3.58
CA LEU A 38 6.01 -7.71 -3.31
C LEU A 38 5.20 -9.01 -3.31
N ALA A 39 3.94 -8.97 -2.87
CA ALA A 39 3.04 -10.12 -2.98
C ALA A 39 2.73 -10.45 -4.45
N ALA A 40 2.52 -9.44 -5.30
CA ALA A 40 2.33 -9.65 -6.73
C ALA A 40 3.59 -10.24 -7.39
N LEU A 41 4.77 -9.71 -7.05
CA LEU A 41 6.05 -10.27 -7.53
C LEU A 41 6.28 -11.71 -7.07
N LEU A 42 5.94 -12.02 -5.81
CA LEU A 42 6.00 -13.38 -5.27
C LEU A 42 5.09 -14.34 -6.04
N ALA A 43 3.85 -13.92 -6.36
CA ALA A 43 2.92 -14.74 -7.14
C ALA A 43 3.49 -15.07 -8.53
N VAL A 44 4.02 -14.06 -9.25
CA VAL A 44 4.67 -14.28 -10.56
C VAL A 44 5.89 -15.18 -10.43
N THR A 45 6.67 -15.04 -9.35
CA THR A 45 7.83 -15.90 -9.09
C THR A 45 7.40 -17.36 -8.87
N ASP A 46 6.29 -17.58 -8.15
CA ASP A 46 5.73 -18.92 -7.93
C ASP A 46 5.24 -19.56 -9.23
N GLU A 47 4.59 -18.78 -10.09
CA GLU A 47 4.19 -19.23 -11.43
C GLU A 47 5.40 -19.61 -12.31
N LEU A 48 6.46 -18.81 -12.28
CA LEU A 48 7.70 -19.11 -13.01
C LEU A 48 8.38 -20.38 -12.51
N ARG A 49 8.39 -20.60 -11.18
CA ARG A 49 8.95 -21.82 -10.57
C ARG A 49 8.21 -23.08 -11.01
N ALA A 50 6.88 -22.99 -11.18
CA ALA A 50 6.07 -24.09 -11.67
C ALA A 50 6.41 -24.45 -13.14
N LEU A 51 6.74 -23.45 -13.96
CA LEU A 51 7.08 -23.65 -15.38
C LEU A 51 8.55 -24.04 -15.60
N THR A 52 9.46 -23.51 -14.80
CA THR A 52 10.90 -23.71 -14.95
C THR A 52 11.55 -23.72 -13.56
N PRO A 53 11.64 -24.90 -12.94
CA PRO A 53 12.27 -25.04 -11.62
C PRO A 53 13.73 -24.59 -11.65
N ALA A 54 14.09 -23.69 -10.74
CA ALA A 54 15.45 -23.18 -10.61
C ALA A 54 15.72 -22.73 -9.17
N ALA A 55 16.91 -23.06 -8.65
CA ALA A 55 17.26 -22.84 -7.24
C ALA A 55 17.35 -21.36 -6.84
N ASP A 56 17.68 -20.50 -7.81
CA ASP A 56 17.67 -19.04 -7.64
C ASP A 56 16.24 -18.50 -7.49
N LEU A 57 15.28 -19.05 -8.22
CA LEU A 57 13.86 -18.70 -8.05
C LEU A 57 13.32 -19.19 -6.70
N ASP A 58 13.72 -20.36 -6.22
CA ASP A 58 13.37 -20.85 -4.87
C ASP A 58 13.88 -19.89 -3.78
N ALA A 59 15.14 -19.48 -3.89
CA ALA A 59 15.74 -18.51 -2.97
C ALA A 59 15.06 -17.14 -3.05
N ALA A 60 14.74 -16.67 -4.27
CA ALA A 60 14.02 -15.41 -4.48
C ALA A 60 12.61 -15.44 -3.85
N ALA A 61 11.85 -16.52 -4.06
CA ALA A 61 10.53 -16.70 -3.49
C ALA A 61 10.57 -16.70 -1.94
N GLY A 62 11.57 -17.37 -1.35
CA GLY A 62 11.77 -17.35 0.11
C GLY A 62 12.00 -15.94 0.65
N ARG A 63 12.92 -15.19 0.04
CA ARG A 63 13.22 -13.80 0.45
C ARG A 63 12.03 -12.86 0.29
N LEU A 64 11.26 -13.01 -0.78
CA LEU A 64 10.03 -12.23 -1.00
C LEU A 64 8.97 -12.56 0.06
N ALA A 65 8.78 -13.84 0.39
CA ALA A 65 7.83 -14.26 1.40
C ALA A 65 8.19 -13.73 2.81
N GLU A 66 9.47 -13.76 3.19
CA GLU A 66 9.96 -13.16 4.43
C GLU A 66 9.67 -11.66 4.48
N GLN A 67 9.93 -10.95 3.38
CA GLN A 67 9.73 -9.51 3.32
C GLN A 67 8.25 -9.12 3.39
N VAL A 68 7.37 -9.84 2.69
CA VAL A 68 5.92 -9.61 2.76
C VAL A 68 5.40 -9.90 4.17
N THR A 69 5.89 -10.97 4.80
CA THR A 69 5.53 -11.32 6.19
C THR A 69 5.92 -10.20 7.15
N ARG A 70 7.12 -9.65 7.00
CA ARG A 70 7.61 -8.52 7.82
C ARG A 70 6.73 -7.28 7.67
N LEU A 71 6.40 -6.89 6.44
CA LEU A 71 5.54 -5.72 6.16
C LEU A 71 4.09 -5.92 6.61
N ARG A 72 3.62 -7.17 6.73
CA ARG A 72 2.26 -7.51 7.16
C ARG A 72 2.18 -7.92 8.64
N ALA A 73 3.07 -7.40 9.47
CA ALA A 73 3.11 -7.64 10.91
C ALA A 73 3.12 -9.15 11.28
N GLY A 74 3.89 -9.94 10.53
CA GLY A 74 4.05 -11.38 10.79
C GLY A 74 3.06 -12.29 10.05
N ARG A 75 2.14 -11.73 9.24
CA ARG A 75 1.18 -12.56 8.47
C ARG A 75 1.82 -13.07 7.18
N ALA A 76 2.02 -14.39 7.11
CA ALA A 76 2.56 -15.05 5.93
C ALA A 76 1.67 -14.85 4.68
N PRO A 77 2.27 -14.67 3.48
CA PRO A 77 1.51 -14.60 2.24
C PRO A 77 0.92 -15.96 1.86
N VAL A 78 -0.25 -15.94 1.22
CA VAL A 78 -0.80 -17.13 0.54
C VAL A 78 0.03 -17.39 -0.71
N ARG A 79 0.37 -18.66 -0.97
CA ARG A 79 1.25 -19.05 -2.07
C ARG A 79 0.68 -20.22 -2.87
N VAL A 80 1.11 -20.29 -4.13
CA VAL A 80 0.86 -21.45 -4.99
C VAL A 80 1.88 -22.54 -4.63
N PRO A 81 1.46 -23.81 -4.51
CA PRO A 81 2.36 -24.92 -4.20
C PRO A 81 3.38 -25.19 -5.30
#